data_AF-C0GJ56-F1
#
_entry.id   AF-C0GJ56-F1
#
_cell.length_a   1.000
_cell.length_b   1.000
_cell.length_c   1.000
_cell.angle_alpha   90.00
_cell.angle_beta   90.00
_cell.angle_gamma   90.00
#
_symmetry.space_group_name_H-M   'P 1'
#
loop_
_entity.id
_entity.type
_entity.pdbx_description
1 polymer ?
#
loop_
_entity_poly.entity_id
_entity_poly.type
_entity_poly.pdbx_seq_one_letter_code
_entity_poly.pdbx_strand_id
1 'polypeptide(L)' 'MLPERNMNNKAQKGSMAPDFSLSDVYGKKMSFSDFRGRSVILVFMRHLG' A
#
# COMPACT_ATOMS: atom_id res chain seq x y z
N MET A 1 2.72 -7.70 18.80
CA MET A 1 3.61 -8.03 17.66
C MET A 1 3.15 -7.21 16.45
N LEU A 2 3.90 -6.18 16.08
CA LEU A 2 3.67 -5.47 14.81
C LEU A 2 4.25 -6.35 13.70
N PRO A 3 3.57 -6.54 12.55
CA PRO A 3 4.15 -7.28 11.43
C PRO A 3 5.46 -6.60 11.02
N GLU A 4 6.52 -7.39 10.86
CA GLU A 4 7.82 -6.89 10.44
C GLU A 4 7.66 -6.05 9.17
N ARG A 5 8.10 -4.78 9.25
CA ARG A 5 8.20 -3.90 8.09
C ARG A 5 9.30 -4.47 7.21
N ASN A 6 8.95 -5.30 6.23
CA ASN A 6 9.86 -5.71 5.17
C ASN A 6 10.17 -4.50 4.27
N MET A 7 11.05 -3.60 4.72
CA MET A 7 11.49 -2.41 3.99
C MET A 7 12.37 -2.73 2.77
N ASN A 8 12.53 -4.01 2.43
CA ASN A 8 13.48 -4.49 1.43
C ASN A 8 12.87 -4.73 0.04
N ASN A 9 11.56 -4.56 -0.15
CA ASN A 9 10.95 -4.66 -1.47
C ASN A 9 10.92 -3.30 -2.16
N LYS A 10 12.02 -2.95 -2.83
CA LYS A 10 12.00 -1.86 -3.82
C LYS A 10 10.94 -2.19 -4.88
N ALA A 11 9.90 -1.37 -4.97
CA ALA A 11 8.97 -1.44 -6.08
C ALA A 11 9.74 -1.20 -7.38
N GLN A 12 9.74 -2.19 -8.29
CA GLN A 12 10.41 -2.12 -9.57
C GLN A 12 9.40 -1.83 -10.67
N LYS A 13 9.75 -0.95 -11.61
CA LYS A 13 8.87 -0.67 -12.75
C LYS A 13 8.66 -1.95 -13.56
N GLY A 14 7.40 -2.25 -13.87
CA GLY A 14 7.02 -3.43 -14.65
C GLY A 14 6.88 -4.72 -13.82
N SER A 15 7.31 -4.75 -12.56
CA SER A 15 6.98 -5.85 -11.66
C SER A 15 5.56 -5.70 -11.12
N MET A 16 4.99 -6.79 -10.63
CA MET A 16 3.75 -6.71 -9.85
C MET A 16 3.97 -5.78 -8.65
N ALA A 17 3.03 -4.87 -8.42
CA ALA A 17 3.06 -4.01 -7.25
C ALA A 17 2.90 -4.88 -5.98
N PRO A 18 3.69 -4.64 -4.92
CA PRO A 18 3.60 -5.39 -3.68
C PRO A 18 2.23 -5.16 -3.03
N ASP A 19 1.67 -6.21 -2.43
CA ASP A 19 0.47 -6.07 -1.61
C ASP A 19 0.84 -5.49 -0.24
N PHE A 20 -0.04 -4.66 0.30
CA PHE A 20 0.09 -4.06 1.62
C PHE A 20 -1.30 -3.78 2.18
N SER A 21 -1.41 -3.74 3.50
CA SER A 21 -2.66 -3.38 4.17
C SER A 21 -2.52 -2.13 5.01
N LEU A 22 -3.51 -1.25 4.94
CA LEU A 22 -3.62 -0.03 5.73
C LEU A 22 -5.04 0.07 6.33
N SER A 23 -5.18 0.87 7.38
CA SER A 23 -6.50 1.32 7.82
C SER A 23 -6.90 2.55 7.01
N ASP A 24 -8.17 2.61 6.59
CA ASP A 24 -8.74 3.82 6.01
C ASP A 24 -9.01 4.89 7.09
N VAL A 25 -9.57 6.02 6.68
CA VAL A 25 -9.88 7.15 7.57
C VAL A 25 -10.96 6.83 8.62
N TYR A 26 -11.69 5.73 8.47
CA TYR A 26 -12.68 5.23 9.41
C TYR A 26 -12.16 4.04 10.25
N GLY A 27 -10.87 3.69 10.10
CA GLY A 27 -10.24 2.58 10.81
C GLY A 27 -10.50 1.20 10.20
N LYS A 28 -11.20 1.11 9.06
CA LYS A 28 -11.42 -0.16 8.36
C LYS A 28 -10.12 -0.62 7.71
N LYS A 29 -9.71 -1.86 7.97
CA LYS A 29 -8.56 -2.47 7.31
C LYS A 29 -8.88 -2.79 5.85
N MET A 30 -8.00 -2.38 4.95
CA MET A 30 -8.06 -2.67 3.50
C MET A 30 -6.68 -3.10 3.00
N SER A 31 -6.64 -3.89 1.92
CA SER A 31 -5.42 -4.28 1.23
C SER A 31 -5.34 -3.64 -0.16
N PHE A 32 -4.13 -3.47 -0.68
CA PHE A 32 -3.94 -2.99 -2.05
C PHE A 32 -4.55 -3.96 -3.09
N SER A 33 -4.52 -5.27 -2.80
CA SER A 33 -5.18 -6.29 -3.60
C SER A 33 -6.70 -6.18 -3.69
N ASP A 34 -7.37 -5.43 -2.81
CA ASP A 34 -8.81 -5.18 -2.89
C ASP A 34 -9.19 -4.35 -4.13
N PHE A 35 -8.21 -3.68 -4.77
CA PHE A 35 -8.42 -2.83 -5.94
C PHE A 35 -8.06 -3.49 -7.29
N ARG A 36 -7.81 -4.80 -7.31
CA ARG A 36 -7.50 -5.55 -8.55
C ARG A 36 -8.62 -5.44 -9.59
N GLY A 37 -8.26 -5.61 -10.85
CA GLY A 37 -9.19 -5.48 -11.99
C GLY A 37 -9.47 -4.03 -12.40
N ARG A 38 -8.75 -3.05 -11.84
CA ARG A 38 -8.86 -1.62 -12.14
C ARG A 38 -7.48 -1.01 -12.33
N SER A 39 -7.39 0.08 -13.11
CA SER A 39 -6.20 0.94 -13.13
C SER A 39 -6.19 1.79 -11.87
N VAL A 40 -5.11 1.72 -11.08
CA VAL A 40 -4.99 2.39 -9.78
C VAL A 40 -3.75 3.27 -9.76
N ILE A 41 -3.86 4.48 -9.23
CA ILE A 41 -2.74 5.37 -8.93
C ILE A 41 -2.64 5.48 -7.40
N LEU A 42 -1.45 5.20 -6.86
CA LEU A 42 -1.16 5.36 -5.44
C LEU A 42 -0.39 6.67 -5.23
N VAL A 43 -0.92 7.54 -4.37
CA VAL A 43 -0.29 8.82 -4.03
C VAL A 43 0.14 8.80 -2.57
N PHE A 44 1.42 9.03 -2.31
CA PHE A 44 1.95 9.23 -0.97
C PHE A 44 1.96 10.72 -0.64
N MET A 45 1.02 11.15 0.21
CA MET A 45 1.01 12.50 0.73
C MET A 45 1.86 12.55 2.00
N ARG A 46 2.89 13.38 2.01
CA ARG A 46 3.61 13.71 3.24
C ARG A 46 2.83 14.82 3.94
N HIS A 47 2.52 14.64 5.22
CA HIS A 47 2.07 15.75 6.06
C HIS A 47 3.18 16.81 6.08
N LEU A 48 2.89 18.01 5.55
CA LEU A 48 3.71 19.19 5.78
C LEU A 48 3.37 19.67 7.19
N GLY A 49 4.24 19.31 8.15
CA GLY A 49 4.27 20.01 9.43
C GLY A 49 4.89 21.39 9.25
#